data_AF-A0A1Y5YAA4-F1
#
_entry.id   AF-A0A1Y5YAA4-F1
#
_cell.length_a   1.000
_cell.length_b   1.000
_cell.length_c   1.000
_cell.angle_alpha   90.00
_cell.angle_beta   90.00
_cell.angle_gamma   90.00
#
_symmetry.space_group_name_H-M   'P 1'
#
loop_
_entity.id
_entity.type
_entity.pdbx_description
1 polymer ?
#
loop_
_entity_poly.entity_id
_entity_poly.type
_entity_poly.pdbx_seq_one_letter_code
_entity_poly.pdbx_strand_id
1 'polypeptide(L)'
;MMRHRVVFFSLLAGLTLFPGQASAATIRVTSLSALQNALNSANPGDRIELADGSYNATSAIQIRRSGTSSAPITVTAANTGRAEIRGSTGFSFAGGVNNVVLQGFNLRHGGSLSVPADAHHIRLTRNTVQLSGGGNWVTINGNDVEVDRNSFQNRSTEGVFLQISGPSTNVAKRTRIHRNYFYNHTFSGANGGESIRLGYSHKQSYSANAVVEYNLFERANGDSEAISVKSSDNIVRYNTIRDSRGFIVLRHGHRTTVDGNVIFGNSGIRFHGNDHRVINNYVAASGGRAIVFGSGSEADSGPTSTGHDRPDRVTVAFNTVQGTTEVIDSDGGNFKPKDCVVANNIIVGTSGKLLNMASGSTVRYEGNITWGSSNSGIPAGGHRQVDPKLVRDANDLNRLSTGSPAIDAAVGTYSYVTTDFDPPQARSGKLDVGADEIGGSRKPLNTTDVGPGAP
;
A
#
# COMPACT_ATOMS: atom_id res chain seq x y z
N MET A 1 -29.47 -54.68 -58.56
CA MET A 1 -28.53 -55.34 -57.64
C MET A 1 -27.25 -54.53 -57.57
N MET A 2 -26.97 -53.94 -56.40
CA MET A 2 -25.94 -52.94 -56.16
C MET A 2 -24.52 -53.51 -56.12
N ARG A 3 -23.60 -52.90 -56.87
CA ARG A 3 -22.14 -53.12 -56.74
C ARG A 3 -21.61 -52.28 -55.57
N HIS A 4 -21.08 -52.93 -54.55
CA HIS A 4 -20.44 -52.27 -53.40
C HIS A 4 -18.98 -51.97 -53.73
N ARG A 5 -18.60 -50.68 -53.68
CA ARG A 5 -17.21 -50.21 -53.74
C ARG A 5 -16.65 -50.20 -52.32
N VAL A 6 -15.56 -50.92 -52.09
CA VAL A 6 -14.81 -50.89 -50.82
C VAL A 6 -13.85 -49.69 -50.87
N VAL A 7 -14.00 -48.75 -49.94
CA VAL A 7 -13.11 -47.60 -49.74
C VAL A 7 -12.16 -47.95 -48.59
N PHE A 8 -10.86 -47.99 -48.86
CA PHE A 8 -9.83 -48.13 -47.83
C PHE A 8 -9.60 -46.78 -47.15
N PHE A 9 -9.91 -46.68 -45.85
CA PHE A 9 -9.50 -45.56 -45.00
C PHE A 9 -8.11 -45.86 -44.43
N SER A 10 -7.11 -45.08 -44.85
CA SER A 10 -5.77 -45.07 -44.24
C SER A 10 -5.84 -44.39 -42.87
N LEU A 11 -5.64 -45.15 -41.80
CA LEU A 11 -5.58 -44.66 -40.43
C LEU A 11 -4.22 -43.99 -40.19
N LEU A 12 -4.17 -42.66 -40.25
CA LEU A 12 -2.98 -41.88 -39.90
C LEU A 12 -2.90 -41.76 -38.36
N ALA A 13 -2.09 -42.59 -37.73
CA ALA A 13 -1.82 -42.51 -36.30
C ALA A 13 -1.00 -41.24 -35.99
N GLY A 14 -1.68 -40.16 -35.61
CA GLY A 14 -1.05 -38.95 -35.11
C GLY A 14 -0.38 -39.23 -33.77
N LEU A 15 0.94 -39.28 -33.75
CA LEU A 15 1.75 -39.35 -32.53
C LEU A 15 1.59 -38.02 -31.78
N THR A 16 0.64 -37.94 -30.85
CA THR A 16 0.54 -36.82 -29.91
C THR A 16 1.74 -36.89 -28.95
N LEU A 17 2.81 -36.18 -29.29
CA LEU A 17 3.89 -35.86 -28.36
C LEU A 17 3.28 -35.04 -27.22
N PHE A 18 2.95 -35.71 -26.12
CA PHE A 18 2.72 -35.04 -24.85
C PHE A 18 4.02 -34.31 -24.50
N PRO A 19 4.01 -32.97 -24.36
CA PRO A 19 5.18 -32.26 -23.87
C PRO A 19 5.50 -32.83 -22.49
N GLY A 20 6.65 -33.50 -22.37
CA GLY A 20 7.12 -33.98 -21.08
C GLY A 20 7.18 -32.78 -20.14
N GLN A 21 6.46 -32.86 -19.02
CA GLN A 21 6.62 -31.90 -17.94
C GLN A 21 8.09 -31.97 -17.51
N ALA A 22 8.88 -30.97 -17.90
CA ALA A 22 10.20 -30.79 -17.33
C ALA A 22 10.00 -30.65 -15.82
N SER A 23 10.54 -31.61 -15.06
CA SER A 23 10.49 -31.58 -13.61
C SER A 23 11.21 -30.33 -13.11
N ALA A 24 10.54 -29.53 -12.29
CA ALA A 24 11.15 -28.40 -11.59
C ALA A 24 12.41 -28.87 -10.83
N ALA A 25 13.59 -28.37 -11.21
CA ALA A 25 14.83 -28.75 -10.56
C ALA A 25 15.09 -27.86 -9.34
N THR A 26 15.57 -28.46 -8.24
CA THR A 26 16.17 -27.70 -7.13
C THR A 26 17.68 -27.66 -7.31
N ILE A 27 18.21 -26.48 -7.63
CA ILE A 27 19.62 -26.25 -7.95
C ILE A 27 20.26 -25.55 -6.76
N ARG A 28 21.07 -26.27 -5.99
CA ARG A 28 21.79 -25.72 -4.83
C ARG A 28 23.14 -25.17 -5.25
N VAL A 29 23.44 -23.94 -4.82
CA VAL A 29 24.67 -23.23 -5.16
C VAL A 29 25.29 -22.61 -3.91
N THR A 30 26.61 -22.55 -3.85
CA THR A 30 27.36 -22.08 -2.68
C THR A 30 28.23 -20.85 -2.97
N SER A 31 28.18 -20.30 -4.18
CA SER A 31 28.97 -19.15 -4.61
C SER A 31 28.22 -18.29 -5.64
N LEU A 32 28.64 -17.03 -5.80
CA LEU A 32 28.03 -16.12 -6.79
C LEU A 32 28.25 -16.59 -8.24
N SER A 33 29.39 -17.21 -8.54
CA SER A 33 29.64 -17.77 -9.88
C SER A 33 28.73 -18.95 -10.18
N ALA A 34 28.53 -19.86 -9.22
CA ALA A 34 27.59 -20.97 -9.36
C ALA A 34 26.14 -20.46 -9.46
N LEU A 35 25.76 -19.46 -8.67
CA LEU A 35 24.46 -18.78 -8.76
C LEU A 35 24.24 -18.19 -10.15
N GLN A 36 25.22 -17.45 -10.69
CA GLN A 36 25.09 -16.83 -12.00
C GLN A 36 24.97 -17.89 -13.11
N ASN A 37 25.74 -18.99 -13.03
CA ASN A 37 25.63 -20.10 -13.98
C ASN A 37 24.24 -20.75 -13.93
N ALA A 38 23.71 -21.00 -12.73
CA ALA A 38 22.36 -21.54 -12.55
C ALA A 38 21.29 -20.58 -13.14
N LEU A 39 21.41 -19.27 -12.89
CA LEU A 39 20.49 -18.26 -13.43
C LEU A 39 20.52 -18.19 -14.96
N ASN A 40 21.69 -18.37 -15.58
CA ASN A 40 21.84 -18.38 -17.03
C ASN A 40 21.14 -19.60 -17.67
N SER A 41 21.19 -20.75 -17.00
CA SER A 41 20.64 -22.02 -17.49
C SER A 41 19.20 -22.30 -17.05
N ALA A 42 18.63 -21.49 -16.16
CA ALA A 42 17.32 -21.71 -15.53
C ALA A 42 16.18 -21.90 -16.54
N ASN A 43 15.33 -22.89 -16.28
CA ASN A 43 14.09 -23.17 -17.00
C ASN A 43 12.86 -22.84 -16.13
N PRO A 44 11.68 -22.60 -16.73
CA PRO A 44 10.45 -22.43 -15.98
C PRO A 44 10.23 -23.51 -14.92
N GLY A 45 9.97 -23.10 -13.68
CA GLY A 45 9.78 -23.99 -12.52
C GLY A 45 11.03 -24.23 -11.68
N ASP A 46 12.23 -23.90 -12.17
CA ASP A 46 13.46 -24.13 -11.41
C ASP A 46 13.51 -23.32 -10.11
N ARG A 47 14.01 -23.96 -9.04
CA ARG A 47 14.32 -23.34 -7.75
C ARG A 47 15.82 -23.30 -7.55
N ILE A 48 16.42 -22.11 -7.58
CA ILE A 48 17.85 -21.89 -7.37
C ILE A 48 18.08 -21.42 -5.94
N GLU A 49 18.71 -22.27 -5.12
CA GLU A 49 18.95 -22.07 -3.69
C GLU A 49 20.39 -21.65 -3.43
N LEU A 50 20.60 -20.40 -3.01
CA LEU A 50 21.89 -19.95 -2.51
C LEU A 50 22.05 -20.35 -1.05
N ALA A 51 23.12 -21.07 -0.74
CA ALA A 51 23.46 -21.49 0.62
C ALA A 51 23.62 -20.28 1.58
N ASP A 52 23.61 -20.58 2.87
CA ASP A 52 23.87 -19.59 3.91
C ASP A 52 25.30 -19.03 3.76
N GLY A 53 25.44 -17.72 3.89
CA GLY A 53 26.73 -17.07 3.71
C GLY A 53 26.61 -15.58 3.44
N SER A 54 27.77 -14.94 3.33
CA SER A 54 27.89 -13.53 2.94
C SER A 54 28.64 -13.42 1.63
N TYR A 55 27.97 -12.86 0.63
CA TYR A 55 28.37 -12.88 -0.77
C TYR A 55 28.66 -11.45 -1.25
N ASN A 56 29.94 -11.20 -1.58
CA ASN A 56 30.38 -9.89 -2.04
C ASN A 56 30.21 -9.73 -3.56
N ALA A 57 29.12 -9.08 -3.98
CA ALA A 57 28.82 -8.77 -5.36
C ALA A 57 29.48 -7.44 -5.78
N THR A 58 30.50 -7.54 -6.63
CA THR A 58 31.16 -6.41 -7.31
C THR A 58 30.63 -6.19 -8.73
N SER A 59 29.76 -7.09 -9.19
CA SER A 59 29.05 -7.05 -10.47
C SER A 59 27.62 -7.54 -10.25
N ALA A 60 26.69 -7.03 -11.04
CA ALA A 60 25.27 -7.32 -10.84
C ALA A 60 24.96 -8.80 -11.08
N ILE A 61 24.15 -9.41 -10.20
CA ILE A 61 23.66 -10.78 -10.32
C ILE A 61 22.47 -10.77 -11.28
N GLN A 62 22.70 -11.21 -12.52
CA GLN A 62 21.79 -11.02 -13.63
C GLN A 62 20.74 -12.14 -13.68
N ILE A 63 19.46 -11.76 -13.61
CA ILE A 63 18.31 -12.62 -13.85
C ILE A 63 17.82 -12.34 -15.28
N ARG A 64 18.02 -13.30 -16.19
CA ARG A 64 17.77 -13.15 -17.63
C ARG A 64 16.73 -14.11 -18.20
N ARG A 65 16.29 -15.08 -17.41
CA ARG A 65 15.36 -16.14 -17.81
C ARG A 65 14.00 -15.89 -17.18
N SER A 66 12.94 -16.18 -17.93
CA SER A 66 11.55 -16.08 -17.47
C SER A 66 11.02 -17.45 -17.09
N GLY A 67 10.14 -17.48 -16.09
CA GLY A 67 9.27 -18.62 -15.83
C GLY A 67 7.99 -18.54 -16.67
N THR A 68 6.98 -19.30 -16.26
CA THR A 68 5.59 -19.17 -16.73
C THR A 68 4.66 -18.89 -15.55
N SER A 69 3.42 -18.51 -15.82
CA SER A 69 2.42 -18.29 -14.77
C SER A 69 2.16 -19.52 -13.89
N SER A 70 2.30 -20.73 -14.44
CA SER A 70 2.18 -22.00 -13.72
C SER A 70 3.50 -22.54 -13.16
N ALA A 71 4.64 -22.05 -13.65
CA ALA A 71 5.96 -22.51 -13.27
C ALA A 71 6.95 -21.34 -13.22
N PRO A 72 6.87 -20.48 -12.18
CA PRO A 72 7.80 -19.37 -12.03
C PRO A 72 9.21 -19.87 -11.72
N ILE A 73 10.24 -19.12 -12.13
CA ILE A 73 11.61 -19.36 -11.66
C ILE A 73 11.74 -18.77 -10.26
N THR A 74 12.19 -19.56 -9.29
CA THR A 74 12.41 -19.11 -7.91
C THR A 74 13.89 -18.99 -7.62
N VAL A 75 14.36 -17.77 -7.36
CA VAL A 75 15.71 -17.48 -6.90
C VAL A 75 15.63 -17.19 -5.40
N THR A 76 16.30 -17.99 -4.57
CA THR A 76 16.03 -17.96 -3.13
C THR A 76 17.24 -18.28 -2.26
N ALA A 77 17.27 -17.72 -1.06
CA ALA A 77 18.15 -18.19 0.01
C ALA A 77 17.71 -19.58 0.49
N ALA A 78 18.67 -20.46 0.80
CA ALA A 78 18.40 -21.78 1.37
C ALA A 78 17.64 -21.65 2.70
N ASN A 79 18.11 -20.78 3.60
CA ASN A 79 17.40 -20.35 4.78
C ASN A 79 17.09 -18.84 4.70
N THR A 80 15.84 -18.45 4.94
CA THR A 80 15.39 -17.05 4.84
C THR A 80 16.25 -16.14 5.74
N GLY A 81 16.81 -15.09 5.16
CA GLY A 81 17.66 -14.10 5.82
C GLY A 81 19.12 -14.53 6.00
N ARG A 82 19.51 -15.77 5.67
CA ARG A 82 20.85 -16.31 5.93
C ARG A 82 21.81 -16.22 4.74
N ALA A 83 21.31 -15.93 3.54
CA ALA A 83 22.15 -15.56 2.39
C ALA A 83 22.18 -14.03 2.25
N GLU A 84 23.30 -13.44 2.64
CA GLU A 84 23.54 -12.00 2.56
C GLU A 84 24.20 -11.62 1.23
N ILE A 85 23.61 -10.66 0.51
CA ILE A 85 24.22 -10.04 -0.66
C ILE A 85 24.76 -8.67 -0.25
N ARG A 86 26.09 -8.50 -0.28
CA ARG A 86 26.80 -7.27 0.04
C ARG A 86 27.66 -6.80 -1.13
N GLY A 87 28.36 -5.68 -0.97
CA GLY A 87 29.26 -5.14 -1.99
C GLY A 87 28.69 -3.90 -2.68
N SER A 88 29.13 -3.62 -3.90
CA SER A 88 28.71 -2.43 -4.64
C SER A 88 27.35 -2.57 -5.31
N THR A 89 26.84 -3.79 -5.47
CA THR A 89 25.60 -4.08 -6.21
C THR A 89 24.95 -5.39 -5.75
N GLY A 90 23.84 -5.80 -6.39
CA GLY A 90 23.09 -7.01 -6.08
C GLY A 90 22.36 -7.58 -7.28
N PHE A 91 21.13 -8.04 -7.09
CA PHE A 91 20.30 -8.61 -8.17
C PHE A 91 19.85 -7.54 -9.18
N SER A 92 19.79 -7.95 -10.45
CA SER A 92 19.30 -7.12 -11.56
C SER A 92 18.48 -7.98 -12.51
N PHE A 93 17.29 -7.51 -12.85
CA PHE A 93 16.43 -8.15 -13.84
C PHE A 93 16.73 -7.58 -15.23
N ALA A 94 16.89 -8.45 -16.22
CA ALA A 94 16.92 -8.03 -17.62
C ALA A 94 15.53 -7.56 -18.08
N GLY A 95 15.50 -6.74 -19.14
CA GLY A 95 14.25 -6.33 -19.77
C GLY A 95 13.44 -7.53 -20.27
N GLY A 96 12.13 -7.46 -20.13
CA GLY A 96 11.18 -8.48 -20.60
C GLY A 96 11.08 -9.74 -19.74
N VAL A 97 11.91 -9.87 -18.69
CA VAL A 97 11.86 -11.01 -17.77
C VAL A 97 10.53 -11.03 -17.03
N ASN A 98 9.96 -12.22 -16.85
CA ASN A 98 8.66 -12.39 -16.22
C ASN A 98 8.52 -13.70 -15.45
N ASN A 99 7.54 -13.75 -14.54
CA ASN A 99 7.25 -14.92 -13.70
C ASN A 99 8.48 -15.39 -12.91
N VAL A 100 9.10 -14.47 -12.17
CA VAL A 100 10.28 -14.73 -11.33
C VAL A 100 9.98 -14.34 -9.89
N VAL A 101 10.38 -15.19 -8.95
CA VAL A 101 10.33 -14.94 -7.51
C VAL A 101 11.75 -14.71 -6.98
N LEU A 102 12.01 -13.57 -6.35
CA LEU A 102 13.23 -13.29 -5.60
C LEU A 102 12.92 -13.35 -4.10
N GLN A 103 13.43 -14.39 -3.43
CA GLN A 103 12.95 -14.78 -2.11
C GLN A 103 14.02 -14.97 -1.03
N GLY A 104 13.81 -14.33 0.12
CA GLY A 104 14.48 -14.74 1.35
C GLY A 104 15.91 -14.19 1.54
N PHE A 105 16.36 -13.22 0.74
CA PHE A 105 17.73 -12.69 0.83
C PHE A 105 17.85 -11.58 1.89
N ASN A 106 19.06 -11.43 2.45
CA ASN A 106 19.45 -10.24 3.21
C ASN A 106 20.27 -9.32 2.29
N LEU A 107 19.66 -8.27 1.75
CA LEU A 107 20.25 -7.35 0.79
C LEU A 107 20.91 -6.17 1.54
N ARG A 108 22.24 -6.09 1.50
CA ARG A 108 23.09 -5.11 2.20
C ARG A 108 24.20 -4.54 1.32
N HIS A 109 23.85 -4.08 0.13
CA HIS A 109 24.80 -3.57 -0.87
C HIS A 109 24.59 -2.08 -1.17
N GLY A 110 25.56 -1.48 -1.86
CA GLY A 110 25.53 -0.06 -2.26
C GLY A 110 24.65 0.27 -3.47
N GLY A 111 24.25 -0.72 -4.28
CA GLY A 111 23.35 -0.52 -5.42
C GLY A 111 21.88 -0.42 -5.03
N SER A 112 21.02 -0.30 -6.04
CA SER A 112 19.55 -0.37 -5.94
C SER A 112 18.99 -1.62 -6.63
N LEU A 113 17.79 -2.05 -6.27
CA LEU A 113 17.04 -3.09 -6.99
C LEU A 113 15.97 -2.43 -7.88
N SER A 114 15.91 -2.81 -9.16
CA SER A 114 14.93 -2.25 -10.10
C SER A 114 14.28 -3.35 -10.92
N VAL A 115 12.95 -3.32 -11.02
CA VAL A 115 12.18 -4.11 -11.99
C VAL A 115 11.97 -3.24 -13.24
N PRO A 116 12.54 -3.63 -14.41
CA PRO A 116 12.42 -2.89 -15.67
C PRO A 116 10.97 -2.71 -16.15
N ALA A 117 10.75 -1.74 -17.04
CA ALA A 117 9.41 -1.35 -17.50
C ALA A 117 8.67 -2.44 -18.29
N ASP A 118 9.42 -3.28 -19.00
CA ASP A 118 8.95 -4.40 -19.81
C ASP A 118 8.95 -5.73 -19.05
N ALA A 119 9.49 -5.77 -17.83
CA ALA A 119 9.37 -6.92 -16.93
C ALA A 119 7.99 -6.93 -16.24
N HIS A 120 7.45 -8.11 -15.94
CA HIS A 120 6.15 -8.24 -15.28
C HIS A 120 6.01 -9.54 -14.49
N HIS A 121 5.02 -9.63 -13.59
CA HIS A 121 4.81 -10.84 -12.76
C HIS A 121 6.07 -11.23 -11.98
N ILE A 122 6.79 -10.22 -11.49
CA ILE A 122 7.93 -10.39 -10.60
C ILE A 122 7.42 -10.34 -9.17
N ARG A 123 7.87 -11.27 -8.33
CA ARG A 123 7.56 -11.28 -6.90
C ARG A 123 8.82 -11.08 -6.08
N LEU A 124 8.87 -10.01 -5.31
CA LEU A 124 9.92 -9.74 -4.34
C LEU A 124 9.36 -10.11 -2.96
N THR A 125 9.83 -11.22 -2.37
CA THR A 125 9.22 -11.72 -1.14
C THR A 125 10.20 -12.16 -0.07
N ARG A 126 9.85 -11.93 1.20
CA ARG A 126 10.64 -12.40 2.36
C ARG A 126 12.08 -11.89 2.40
N ASN A 127 12.39 -10.78 1.74
CA ASN A 127 13.73 -10.21 1.76
C ASN A 127 13.88 -9.22 2.92
N THR A 128 15.07 -9.13 3.48
CA THR A 128 15.49 -7.98 4.28
C THR A 128 16.25 -7.03 3.37
N VAL A 129 15.82 -5.78 3.31
CA VAL A 129 16.37 -4.72 2.44
C VAL A 129 16.93 -3.62 3.33
N GLN A 130 18.25 -3.49 3.34
CA GLN A 130 18.98 -2.44 4.03
C GLN A 130 20.17 -2.01 3.17
N LEU A 131 19.88 -1.26 2.10
CA LEU A 131 20.89 -0.83 1.13
C LEU A 131 21.61 0.43 1.63
N SER A 132 22.78 0.73 1.08
CA SER A 132 23.56 1.92 1.47
C SER A 132 23.62 3.01 0.40
N GLY A 133 23.13 2.74 -0.81
CA GLY A 133 23.03 3.74 -1.87
C GLY A 133 22.01 4.84 -1.57
N GLY A 134 22.27 6.04 -2.08
CA GLY A 134 21.27 7.11 -2.11
C GLY A 134 20.14 6.83 -3.11
N GLY A 135 19.12 7.67 -3.16
CA GLY A 135 17.99 7.51 -4.09
C GLY A 135 17.10 6.30 -3.74
N ASN A 136 16.31 5.80 -4.68
CA ASN A 136 15.31 4.77 -4.35
C ASN A 136 15.97 3.39 -4.14
N TRP A 137 15.67 2.70 -3.03
CA TRP A 137 16.24 1.36 -2.79
C TRP A 137 15.64 0.30 -3.70
N VAL A 138 14.31 0.29 -3.84
CA VAL A 138 13.58 -0.58 -4.76
C VAL A 138 12.72 0.27 -5.69
N THR A 139 12.86 0.09 -7.00
CA THR A 139 12.05 0.76 -8.02
C THR A 139 11.29 -0.24 -8.88
N ILE A 140 9.98 -0.04 -9.00
CA ILE A 140 9.10 -0.86 -9.83
C ILE A 140 8.67 -0.06 -11.06
N ASN A 141 9.20 -0.43 -12.22
CA ASN A 141 8.77 0.13 -13.51
C ASN A 141 7.80 -0.80 -14.25
N GLY A 142 7.88 -2.10 -13.99
CA GLY A 142 7.05 -3.14 -14.60
C GLY A 142 5.65 -3.27 -14.00
N ASN A 143 4.74 -3.92 -14.74
CA ASN A 143 3.37 -4.20 -14.30
C ASN A 143 3.28 -5.52 -13.52
N ASP A 144 2.19 -5.71 -12.77
CA ASP A 144 1.86 -6.99 -12.12
C ASP A 144 2.95 -7.47 -11.15
N VAL A 145 3.64 -6.53 -10.51
CA VAL A 145 4.68 -6.84 -9.53
C VAL A 145 4.08 -7.01 -8.15
N GLU A 146 4.51 -8.04 -7.44
CA GLU A 146 4.14 -8.29 -6.05
C GLU A 146 5.36 -8.01 -5.16
N VAL A 147 5.20 -7.14 -4.18
CA VAL A 147 6.20 -6.83 -3.15
C VAL A 147 5.57 -7.20 -1.82
N ASP A 148 5.95 -8.36 -1.28
CA ASP A 148 5.30 -8.87 -0.08
C ASP A 148 6.22 -9.44 0.98
N ARG A 149 5.86 -9.32 2.26
CA ARG A 149 6.62 -9.93 3.36
C ARG A 149 8.09 -9.51 3.40
N ASN A 150 8.46 -8.34 2.88
CA ASN A 150 9.82 -7.83 2.98
C ASN A 150 9.98 -6.98 4.23
N SER A 151 11.20 -6.82 4.73
CA SER A 151 11.56 -5.79 5.71
C SER A 151 12.43 -4.73 5.03
N PHE A 152 11.97 -3.48 5.00
CA PHE A 152 12.75 -2.31 4.58
C PHE A 152 13.13 -1.53 5.83
N GLN A 153 14.43 -1.41 6.12
CA GLN A 153 14.84 -0.99 7.46
C GLN A 153 16.05 -0.07 7.50
N ASN A 154 16.07 0.80 8.51
CA ASN A 154 17.24 1.58 8.96
C ASN A 154 17.83 2.46 7.86
N ARG A 155 17.00 3.32 7.27
CA ARG A 155 17.44 4.31 6.29
C ARG A 155 17.57 5.67 6.93
N SER A 156 18.69 6.34 6.71
CA SER A 156 18.99 7.69 7.20
C SER A 156 19.37 8.69 6.09
N THR A 157 19.34 8.25 4.83
CA THR A 157 19.79 9.01 3.65
C THR A 157 18.63 9.35 2.73
N GLU A 158 18.78 10.42 1.93
CA GLU A 158 17.78 10.86 0.96
C GLU A 158 17.38 9.75 -0.02
N GLY A 159 16.07 9.57 -0.22
CA GLY A 159 15.42 8.67 -1.16
C GLY A 159 14.36 7.79 -0.50
N VAL A 160 13.59 7.05 -1.30
CA VAL A 160 12.48 6.22 -0.79
C VAL A 160 12.86 4.75 -0.63
N PHE A 161 12.21 4.02 0.29
CA PHE A 161 12.37 2.56 0.33
C PHE A 161 11.82 1.91 -0.95
N LEU A 162 10.57 2.24 -1.30
CA LEU A 162 9.87 1.64 -2.44
C LEU A 162 9.26 2.71 -3.34
N GLN A 163 9.77 2.81 -4.57
CA GLN A 163 9.21 3.64 -5.63
C GLN A 163 8.40 2.77 -6.60
N ILE A 164 7.13 3.11 -6.80
CA ILE A 164 6.36 2.60 -7.94
C ILE A 164 6.38 3.70 -9.00
N SER A 165 7.09 3.45 -10.11
CA SER A 165 7.34 4.47 -11.14
C SER A 165 6.53 4.20 -12.39
N GLY A 166 6.63 3.01 -12.97
CA GLY A 166 6.20 2.75 -14.36
C GLY A 166 7.21 3.20 -15.43
N PRO A 167 6.97 2.88 -16.72
CA PRO A 167 7.68 3.50 -17.85
C PRO A 167 7.55 5.03 -17.83
N SER A 168 8.36 5.77 -18.60
CA SER A 168 8.28 7.24 -18.65
C SER A 168 6.90 7.76 -19.10
N THR A 169 6.22 7.00 -19.97
CA THR A 169 4.93 7.37 -20.57
C THR A 169 3.71 6.96 -19.73
N ASN A 170 3.90 6.29 -18.59
CA ASN A 170 2.79 5.81 -17.76
C ASN A 170 3.22 5.56 -16.30
N VAL A 171 2.35 4.96 -15.49
CA VAL A 171 2.67 4.39 -14.17
C VAL A 171 2.53 2.87 -14.22
N ALA A 172 3.33 2.16 -13.40
CA ALA A 172 3.23 0.71 -13.25
C ALA A 172 1.82 0.32 -12.78
N LYS A 173 1.29 -0.77 -13.34
CA LYS A 173 -0.08 -1.22 -13.12
C LYS A 173 -0.15 -2.40 -12.19
N ARG A 174 -1.20 -2.44 -11.36
CA ARG A 174 -1.59 -3.61 -10.55
C ARG A 174 -0.47 -4.13 -9.64
N THR A 175 0.39 -3.22 -9.16
CA THR A 175 1.38 -3.57 -8.15
C THR A 175 0.65 -3.92 -6.85
N ARG A 176 0.98 -5.06 -6.25
CA ARG A 176 0.48 -5.48 -4.94
C ARG A 176 1.58 -5.34 -3.91
N ILE A 177 1.34 -4.52 -2.89
CA ILE A 177 2.31 -4.22 -1.83
C ILE A 177 1.67 -4.63 -0.51
N HIS A 178 2.08 -5.78 0.03
CA HIS A 178 1.42 -6.30 1.23
C HIS A 178 2.28 -7.02 2.23
N ARG A 179 1.91 -6.93 3.50
CA ARG A 179 2.63 -7.60 4.61
C ARG A 179 4.10 -7.21 4.70
N ASN A 180 4.49 -6.05 4.19
CA ASN A 180 5.86 -5.55 4.36
C ASN A 180 6.00 -4.83 5.70
N TYR A 181 7.21 -4.88 6.25
CA TYR A 181 7.62 -4.09 7.40
C TYR A 181 8.49 -2.94 6.94
N PHE A 182 8.04 -1.70 7.14
CA PHE A 182 8.81 -0.49 6.89
C PHE A 182 9.23 0.10 8.23
N TYR A 183 10.52 0.05 8.51
CA TYR A 183 11.05 0.32 9.84
C TYR A 183 12.16 1.37 9.85
N ASN A 184 12.06 2.32 10.77
CA ASN A 184 13.15 3.23 11.10
C ASN A 184 13.69 3.96 9.85
N HIS A 185 12.78 4.65 9.16
CA HIS A 185 13.16 5.60 8.14
C HIS A 185 13.34 6.96 8.81
N THR A 186 14.52 7.54 8.67
CA THR A 186 14.87 8.85 9.20
C THR A 186 15.54 9.63 8.07
N PHE A 187 15.33 10.93 8.05
CA PHE A 187 16.02 11.80 7.11
C PHE A 187 15.85 13.22 7.62
N SER A 188 16.94 14.00 7.66
CA SER A 188 16.93 15.37 8.19
C SER A 188 16.59 16.42 7.14
N GLY A 189 16.52 16.03 5.86
CA GLY A 189 16.12 16.93 4.79
C GLY A 189 14.61 17.15 4.76
N ALA A 190 14.19 18.11 3.93
CA ALA A 190 12.79 18.55 3.89
C ALA A 190 11.88 17.71 2.99
N ASN A 191 12.43 16.96 2.04
CA ASN A 191 11.67 16.19 1.04
C ASN A 191 12.49 14.98 0.56
N GLY A 192 11.83 13.88 0.23
CA GLY A 192 12.45 12.72 -0.40
C GLY A 192 12.77 11.59 0.57
N GLY A 193 12.13 11.54 1.73
CA GLY A 193 12.28 10.46 2.72
C GLY A 193 11.04 9.58 2.86
N GLU A 194 10.22 9.45 1.81
CA GLU A 194 8.97 8.67 1.88
C GLU A 194 9.27 7.15 2.04
N SER A 195 8.46 6.41 2.80
CA SER A 195 8.61 4.94 2.82
C SER A 195 8.13 4.33 1.51
N ILE A 196 6.96 4.75 1.03
CA ILE A 196 6.46 4.40 -0.30
C ILE A 196 6.17 5.67 -1.07
N ARG A 197 6.63 5.74 -2.33
CA ARG A 197 6.14 6.71 -3.31
C ARG A 197 5.51 5.98 -4.49
N LEU A 198 4.20 6.20 -4.68
CA LEU A 198 3.38 5.56 -5.71
C LEU A 198 3.11 6.56 -6.84
N GLY A 199 3.99 6.60 -7.85
CA GLY A 199 3.93 7.53 -8.97
C GLY A 199 4.79 8.78 -8.78
N TYR A 200 4.45 9.83 -9.53
CA TYR A 200 5.07 11.16 -9.54
C TYR A 200 4.01 12.19 -9.92
N SER A 201 4.25 13.48 -9.64
CA SER A 201 3.33 14.57 -10.00
C SER A 201 2.90 14.55 -11.47
N HIS A 202 3.87 14.48 -12.41
CA HIS A 202 3.60 14.38 -13.86
C HIS A 202 2.94 13.06 -14.31
N LYS A 203 2.67 12.14 -13.38
CA LYS A 203 1.97 10.86 -13.62
C LYS A 203 0.60 10.79 -12.94
N GLN A 204 0.15 11.90 -12.35
CA GLN A 204 -1.02 11.93 -11.48
C GLN A 204 -2.32 11.44 -12.13
N SER A 205 -2.49 11.70 -13.43
CA SER A 205 -3.67 11.29 -14.20
C SER A 205 -3.73 9.79 -14.52
N TYR A 206 -2.61 9.07 -14.41
CA TYR A 206 -2.56 7.66 -14.79
C TYR A 206 -3.09 6.75 -13.68
N SER A 207 -4.03 5.89 -14.03
CA SER A 207 -4.60 4.87 -13.14
C SER A 207 -3.59 3.75 -12.87
N ALA A 208 -2.99 3.68 -11.68
CA ALA A 208 -2.07 2.60 -11.35
C ALA A 208 -2.81 1.31 -10.94
N ASN A 209 -4.01 1.40 -10.36
CA ASN A 209 -4.72 0.24 -9.83
C ASN A 209 -3.85 -0.55 -8.84
N ALA A 210 -2.98 0.14 -8.10
CA ALA A 210 -2.11 -0.48 -7.12
C ALA A 210 -2.86 -0.71 -5.80
N VAL A 211 -2.47 -1.75 -5.08
CA VAL A 211 -3.03 -2.09 -3.77
C VAL A 211 -1.91 -2.11 -2.73
N VAL A 212 -2.00 -1.22 -1.75
CA VAL A 212 -1.12 -1.15 -0.58
C VAL A 212 -1.91 -1.64 0.61
N GLU A 213 -1.69 -2.89 1.02
CA GLU A 213 -2.51 -3.53 2.06
C GLU A 213 -1.73 -4.32 3.12
N TYR A 214 -2.21 -4.31 4.37
CA TYR A 214 -1.61 -5.10 5.45
C TYR A 214 -0.11 -4.84 5.70
N ASN A 215 0.38 -3.62 5.47
CA ASN A 215 1.77 -3.27 5.78
C ASN A 215 1.88 -2.58 7.15
N LEU A 216 3.00 -2.78 7.83
CA LEU A 216 3.32 -2.09 9.08
C LEU A 216 4.40 -1.04 8.84
N PHE A 217 4.11 0.19 9.23
CA PHE A 217 5.04 1.31 9.25
C PHE A 217 5.31 1.68 10.71
N GLU A 218 6.56 1.53 11.13
CA GLU A 218 7.01 1.90 12.46
C GLU A 218 8.25 2.79 12.37
N ARG A 219 8.21 3.96 13.02
CA ARG A 219 9.26 4.98 12.88
C ARG A 219 9.50 5.37 11.41
N ALA A 220 8.42 5.55 10.64
CA ALA A 220 8.45 6.13 9.31
C ALA A 220 8.53 7.67 9.41
N ASN A 221 9.74 8.15 9.70
CA ASN A 221 10.05 9.54 10.07
C ASN A 221 11.00 10.24 9.06
N GLY A 222 11.21 9.66 7.88
CA GLY A 222 12.05 10.25 6.84
C GLY A 222 11.39 11.43 6.14
N ASP A 223 10.06 11.44 6.12
CA ASP A 223 9.26 12.50 5.49
C ASP A 223 7.94 12.66 6.25
N SER A 224 7.27 13.78 6.03
CA SER A 224 5.86 13.97 6.35
C SER A 224 4.93 12.98 5.63
N GLU A 225 5.39 12.34 4.55
CA GLU A 225 4.65 11.33 3.79
C GLU A 225 5.24 9.92 4.05
N ALA A 226 4.60 9.10 4.90
CA ALA A 226 4.97 7.68 5.02
C ALA A 226 4.61 6.94 3.72
N ILE A 227 3.38 7.18 3.23
CA ILE A 227 2.90 6.71 1.94
C ILE A 227 2.51 7.93 1.12
N SER A 228 3.23 8.23 0.05
CA SER A 228 2.91 9.32 -0.89
C SER A 228 2.32 8.74 -2.16
N VAL A 229 1.00 8.93 -2.36
CA VAL A 229 0.29 8.54 -3.57
C VAL A 229 0.29 9.70 -4.56
N LYS A 230 0.84 9.44 -5.74
CA LYS A 230 1.06 10.39 -6.83
C LYS A 230 0.58 9.79 -8.17
N SER A 231 -0.56 9.10 -8.13
CA SER A 231 -1.22 8.42 -9.25
C SER A 231 -2.70 8.18 -8.90
N SER A 232 -3.50 7.70 -9.86
CA SER A 232 -4.95 7.54 -9.69
C SER A 232 -5.40 6.07 -9.49
N ASP A 233 -6.64 5.91 -9.02
CA ASP A 233 -7.38 4.64 -8.93
C ASP A 233 -6.69 3.58 -8.06
N ASN A 234 -6.12 3.99 -6.92
CA ASN A 234 -5.41 3.10 -6.01
C ASN A 234 -6.26 2.67 -4.82
N ILE A 235 -5.81 1.63 -4.11
CA ILE A 235 -6.37 1.21 -2.83
C ILE A 235 -5.24 1.20 -1.79
N VAL A 236 -5.44 1.93 -0.69
CA VAL A 236 -4.55 1.93 0.48
C VAL A 236 -5.37 1.48 1.69
N ARG A 237 -5.24 0.21 2.09
CA ARG A 237 -6.14 -0.37 3.09
C ARG A 237 -5.48 -1.24 4.13
N TYR A 238 -6.08 -1.33 5.31
CA TYR A 238 -5.67 -2.28 6.34
C TYR A 238 -4.20 -2.20 6.78
N ASN A 239 -3.54 -1.06 6.57
CA ASN A 239 -2.17 -0.84 7.05
C ASN A 239 -2.21 -0.38 8.52
N THR A 240 -1.08 -0.56 9.21
CA THR A 240 -0.86 0.01 10.55
C THR A 240 0.31 0.99 10.50
N ILE A 241 0.09 2.21 10.99
CA ILE A 241 1.14 3.22 11.16
C ILE A 241 1.23 3.57 12.65
N ARG A 242 2.42 3.42 13.25
CA ARG A 242 2.67 3.74 14.65
C ARG A 242 4.06 4.33 14.85
N ASP A 243 4.25 5.06 15.95
CA ASP A 243 5.51 5.73 16.30
C ASP A 243 6.13 6.52 15.12
N SER A 244 5.26 7.10 14.29
CA SER A 244 5.63 7.70 13.01
C SER A 244 5.11 9.13 12.93
N ARG A 245 5.84 9.96 12.19
CA ARG A 245 5.47 11.32 11.80
C ARG A 245 4.90 11.38 10.37
N GLY A 246 5.23 10.39 9.55
CA GLY A 246 4.75 10.31 8.17
C GLY A 246 3.27 9.91 8.10
N PHE A 247 2.51 10.60 7.25
CA PHE A 247 1.08 10.41 7.00
C PHE A 247 0.86 9.44 5.82
N ILE A 248 -0.38 8.95 5.68
CA ILE A 248 -0.89 8.55 4.37
C ILE A 248 -1.25 9.84 3.62
N VAL A 249 -0.58 10.13 2.51
CA VAL A 249 -0.79 11.35 1.73
C VAL A 249 -1.21 11.00 0.31
N LEU A 250 -2.46 11.33 -0.04
CA LEU A 250 -2.92 11.39 -1.42
C LEU A 250 -2.44 12.71 -2.01
N ARG A 251 -1.17 12.72 -2.40
CA ARG A 251 -0.43 13.92 -2.74
C ARG A 251 -0.79 14.47 -4.12
N HIS A 252 -1.01 13.57 -5.07
CA HIS A 252 -1.47 13.86 -6.43
C HIS A 252 -2.32 12.70 -6.95
N GLY A 253 -3.13 12.97 -7.97
CA GLY A 253 -4.02 11.99 -8.60
C GLY A 253 -5.39 11.94 -7.94
N HIS A 254 -6.23 11.02 -8.40
CA HIS A 254 -7.67 11.01 -8.10
C HIS A 254 -8.18 9.59 -7.84
N ARG A 255 -9.39 9.45 -7.29
CA ARG A 255 -10.13 8.17 -7.16
C ARG A 255 -9.41 7.07 -6.36
N THR A 256 -8.46 7.46 -5.52
CA THR A 256 -7.86 6.54 -4.53
C THR A 256 -8.82 6.31 -3.36
N THR A 257 -8.94 5.05 -2.94
CA THR A 257 -9.68 4.63 -1.73
C THR A 257 -8.70 4.35 -0.59
N VAL A 258 -8.89 5.00 0.55
CA VAL A 258 -8.15 4.81 1.80
C VAL A 258 -9.10 4.19 2.83
N ASP A 259 -8.94 2.91 3.10
CA ASP A 259 -9.95 2.09 3.76
C ASP A 259 -9.40 1.28 4.94
N GLY A 260 -9.96 1.43 6.13
CA GLY A 260 -9.66 0.52 7.23
C GLY A 260 -8.22 0.59 7.75
N ASN A 261 -7.51 1.72 7.61
CA ASN A 261 -6.16 1.85 8.16
C ASN A 261 -6.22 2.16 9.66
N VAL A 262 -5.23 1.67 10.41
CA VAL A 262 -5.09 1.91 11.85
C VAL A 262 -3.86 2.77 12.09
N ILE A 263 -4.06 3.99 12.57
CA ILE A 263 -3.01 5.02 12.65
C ILE A 263 -2.94 5.57 14.07
N PHE A 264 -1.73 5.62 14.63
CA PHE A 264 -1.45 6.14 15.97
C PHE A 264 -0.42 7.26 15.95
N GLY A 265 -0.46 8.10 16.97
CA GLY A 265 0.61 9.05 17.27
C GLY A 265 0.50 10.34 16.47
N ASN A 266 1.62 10.86 15.95
CA ASN A 266 1.68 12.13 15.22
C ASN A 266 1.51 11.95 13.71
N SER A 267 0.68 10.99 13.31
CA SER A 267 0.38 10.63 11.93
C SER A 267 -1.13 10.76 11.67
N GLY A 268 -1.52 10.62 10.41
CA GLY A 268 -2.91 10.73 9.99
C GLY A 268 -3.05 10.51 8.49
N ILE A 269 -4.13 11.06 7.95
CA ILE A 269 -4.43 11.01 6.52
C ILE A 269 -4.51 12.43 5.99
N ARG A 270 -3.81 12.72 4.91
CA ARG A 270 -3.95 13.96 4.14
C ARG A 270 -4.28 13.65 2.70
N PHE A 271 -5.12 14.45 2.08
CA PHE A 271 -5.44 14.25 0.67
C PHE A 271 -5.61 15.55 -0.10
N HIS A 272 -5.28 15.47 -1.37
CA HIS A 272 -5.47 16.44 -2.43
C HIS A 272 -6.17 15.74 -3.60
N GLY A 273 -6.70 16.50 -4.56
CA GLY A 273 -7.35 15.93 -5.74
C GLY A 273 -8.72 15.31 -5.48
N ASN A 274 -9.24 14.62 -6.49
CA ASN A 274 -10.66 14.43 -6.66
C ASN A 274 -11.15 13.01 -6.37
N ASP A 275 -12.43 12.92 -6.01
CA ASP A 275 -13.22 11.67 -6.02
C ASP A 275 -12.64 10.56 -5.13
N HIS A 276 -11.89 10.94 -4.09
CA HIS A 276 -11.35 10.02 -3.10
C HIS A 276 -12.41 9.48 -2.15
N ARG A 277 -12.15 8.31 -1.59
CA ARG A 277 -12.93 7.72 -0.50
C ARG A 277 -11.98 7.48 0.68
N VAL A 278 -12.22 8.16 1.79
CA VAL A 278 -11.49 7.97 3.05
C VAL A 278 -12.48 7.38 4.05
N ILE A 279 -12.48 6.06 4.16
CA ILE A 279 -13.53 5.31 4.85
C ILE A 279 -12.99 4.31 5.87
N ASN A 280 -13.77 4.01 6.91
CA ASN A 280 -13.46 2.97 7.91
C ASN A 280 -12.10 3.14 8.63
N ASN A 281 -11.43 4.29 8.56
CA ASN A 281 -10.11 4.44 9.17
C ASN A 281 -10.24 4.71 10.67
N TYR A 282 -9.38 4.06 11.45
CA TYR A 282 -9.18 4.35 12.86
C TYR A 282 -7.93 5.20 13.01
N VAL A 283 -8.07 6.43 13.51
CA VAL A 283 -6.94 7.34 13.74
C VAL A 283 -6.97 7.84 15.18
N ALA A 284 -6.04 7.39 16.00
CA ALA A 284 -5.83 7.87 17.36
C ALA A 284 -4.59 8.78 17.40
N ALA A 285 -4.79 10.05 17.05
CA ALA A 285 -3.73 11.03 17.00
C ALA A 285 -3.32 11.48 18.42
N SER A 286 -2.02 11.49 18.73
CA SER A 286 -1.47 11.98 20.00
C SER A 286 -1.34 13.51 20.07
N GLY A 287 -1.55 14.17 18.94
CA GLY A 287 -1.57 15.62 18.80
C GLY A 287 -2.01 16.02 17.39
N GLY A 288 -2.67 17.17 17.25
CA GLY A 288 -3.03 17.70 15.93
C GLY A 288 -4.12 16.94 15.19
N ARG A 289 -3.91 16.80 13.86
CA ARG A 289 -4.92 16.62 12.81
C ARG A 289 -4.95 15.19 12.28
N ALA A 290 -6.00 14.45 12.58
CA ALA A 290 -6.17 13.06 12.18
C ALA A 290 -6.49 12.91 10.69
N ILE A 291 -7.35 13.77 10.15
CA ILE A 291 -7.70 13.81 8.73
C ILE A 291 -7.63 15.25 8.23
N VAL A 292 -6.83 15.47 7.18
CA VAL A 292 -6.55 16.79 6.61
C VAL A 292 -7.01 16.85 5.15
N PHE A 293 -7.94 17.76 4.88
CA PHE A 293 -8.24 18.22 3.53
C PHE A 293 -7.11 19.17 3.12
N GLY A 294 -6.19 18.68 2.30
CA GLY A 294 -4.96 19.40 1.97
C GLY A 294 -5.22 20.68 1.17
N SER A 295 -4.31 21.65 1.30
CA SER A 295 -4.44 22.93 0.58
C SER A 295 -4.41 22.73 -0.94
N GLY A 296 -5.35 23.35 -1.65
CA GLY A 296 -5.24 23.50 -3.10
C GLY A 296 -4.47 24.76 -3.47
N SER A 297 -3.39 24.61 -4.23
CA SER A 297 -2.80 25.71 -5.00
C SER A 297 -3.54 25.90 -6.32
N GLU A 298 -4.30 24.90 -6.75
CA GLU A 298 -4.96 24.79 -8.05
C GLU A 298 -6.30 24.02 -7.92
N ALA A 299 -7.08 24.00 -9.01
CA ALA A 299 -8.27 23.17 -9.14
C ALA A 299 -8.31 22.57 -10.56
N ASP A 300 -8.41 21.25 -10.65
CA ASP A 300 -8.45 20.48 -11.89
C ASP A 300 -7.27 20.78 -12.83
N SER A 301 -6.06 20.81 -12.27
CA SER A 301 -4.81 21.28 -12.89
C SER A 301 -4.31 20.50 -14.12
N GLY A 302 -4.94 19.38 -14.47
CA GLY A 302 -4.52 18.53 -15.59
C GLY A 302 -3.21 17.77 -15.31
N PRO A 303 -2.70 16.98 -16.27
CA PRO A 303 -1.67 15.97 -15.99
C PRO A 303 -0.25 16.51 -15.77
N THR A 304 0.03 17.77 -16.11
CA THR A 304 1.39 18.34 -16.13
C THR A 304 1.71 19.21 -14.93
N SER A 305 0.73 19.53 -14.08
CA SER A 305 0.97 20.38 -12.92
C SER A 305 1.79 19.66 -11.84
N THR A 306 2.56 20.46 -11.09
CA THR A 306 3.27 20.03 -9.89
C THR A 306 2.65 20.60 -8.61
N GLY A 307 1.66 21.48 -8.75
CA GLY A 307 0.88 21.97 -7.63
C GLY A 307 -0.12 20.93 -7.12
N HIS A 308 -0.88 21.34 -6.11
CA HIS A 308 -1.83 20.49 -5.43
C HIS A 308 -3.23 20.92 -5.84
N ASP A 309 -3.99 19.99 -6.42
CA ASP A 309 -5.42 20.20 -6.60
C ASP A 309 -6.11 20.21 -5.24
N ARG A 310 -7.01 21.17 -5.04
CA ARG A 310 -7.92 21.12 -3.89
C ARG A 310 -8.71 19.80 -3.89
N PRO A 311 -9.19 19.34 -2.72
CA PRO A 311 -10.11 18.20 -2.67
C PRO A 311 -11.47 18.53 -3.29
N ASP A 312 -11.85 17.84 -4.37
CA ASP A 312 -13.19 17.93 -4.97
C ASP A 312 -13.91 16.57 -4.92
N ARG A 313 -15.18 16.57 -4.48
CA ARG A 313 -16.03 15.36 -4.40
C ARG A 313 -15.43 14.21 -3.59
N VAL A 314 -14.60 14.53 -2.60
CA VAL A 314 -14.04 13.53 -1.67
C VAL A 314 -15.08 13.16 -0.62
N THR A 315 -15.22 11.87 -0.35
CA THR A 315 -16.01 11.36 0.78
C THR A 315 -15.10 10.94 1.93
N VAL A 316 -15.31 11.55 3.09
CA VAL A 316 -14.74 11.14 4.38
C VAL A 316 -15.87 10.57 5.24
N ALA A 317 -15.98 9.24 5.32
CA ALA A 317 -17.11 8.63 6.01
C ALA A 317 -16.77 7.39 6.83
N PHE A 318 -17.54 7.11 7.88
CA PHE A 318 -17.33 5.92 8.73
C PHE A 318 -15.92 5.84 9.32
N ASN A 319 -15.26 6.97 9.61
CA ASN A 319 -13.97 6.94 10.31
C ASN A 319 -14.20 7.12 11.82
N THR A 320 -13.38 6.47 12.64
CA THR A 320 -13.27 6.76 14.08
C THR A 320 -11.97 7.52 14.29
N VAL A 321 -12.08 8.81 14.59
CA VAL A 321 -10.93 9.71 14.70
C VAL A 321 -10.90 10.38 16.06
N GLN A 322 -9.71 10.39 16.66
CA GLN A 322 -9.45 10.93 17.98
C GLN A 322 -8.23 11.85 17.92
N GLY A 323 -8.29 12.98 18.61
CA GLY A 323 -7.18 13.93 18.67
C GLY A 323 -7.30 14.94 19.80
N THR A 324 -6.29 15.78 19.97
CA THR A 324 -6.28 16.78 21.06
C THR A 324 -6.74 18.17 20.61
N THR A 325 -6.72 18.48 19.31
CA THR A 325 -7.11 19.77 18.70
C THR A 325 -8.01 19.52 17.49
N GLU A 326 -7.98 20.35 16.42
CA GLU A 326 -8.70 20.12 15.16
C GLU A 326 -8.46 18.72 14.58
N VAL A 327 -9.37 17.78 14.90
CA VAL A 327 -9.25 16.36 14.56
C VAL A 327 -9.44 16.16 13.05
N ILE A 328 -10.46 16.79 12.48
CA ILE A 328 -10.66 16.90 11.04
C ILE A 328 -10.56 18.37 10.65
N ASP A 329 -9.69 18.70 9.70
CA ASP A 329 -9.51 20.09 9.26
C ASP A 329 -9.22 20.20 7.77
N SER A 330 -9.10 21.44 7.32
CA SER A 330 -8.53 21.75 6.01
C SER A 330 -7.44 22.80 6.11
N ASP A 331 -6.41 22.69 5.28
CA ASP A 331 -5.43 23.77 5.13
C ASP A 331 -6.05 25.02 4.47
N GLY A 332 -5.50 26.21 4.75
CA GLY A 332 -6.06 27.51 4.33
C GLY A 332 -5.73 28.00 2.90
N GLY A 333 -5.33 27.12 1.98
CA GLY A 333 -4.87 27.49 0.62
C GLY A 333 -5.91 28.21 -0.25
N ASN A 334 -5.50 28.82 -1.38
CA ASN A 334 -6.39 29.66 -2.22
C ASN A 334 -7.64 28.92 -2.71
N PHE A 335 -7.48 27.64 -3.08
CA PHE A 335 -8.58 26.78 -3.52
C PHE A 335 -9.06 25.93 -2.34
N LYS A 336 -10.33 26.11 -1.97
CA LYS A 336 -10.97 25.47 -0.81
C LYS A 336 -11.68 24.17 -1.23
N PRO A 337 -11.73 23.14 -0.37
CA PRO A 337 -12.46 21.91 -0.65
C PRO A 337 -13.86 22.14 -1.20
N LYS A 338 -14.25 21.39 -2.24
CA LYS A 338 -15.53 21.60 -2.94
C LYS A 338 -16.30 20.28 -3.09
N ASP A 339 -17.61 20.35 -2.92
CA ASP A 339 -18.55 19.24 -3.08
C ASP A 339 -18.15 17.97 -2.29
N CYS A 340 -17.43 18.15 -1.18
CA CYS A 340 -16.97 17.05 -0.35
C CYS A 340 -18.05 16.64 0.66
N VAL A 341 -17.89 15.44 1.22
CA VAL A 341 -18.80 14.85 2.20
C VAL A 341 -18.02 14.45 3.44
N VAL A 342 -18.51 14.84 4.61
CA VAL A 342 -18.06 14.32 5.92
C VAL A 342 -19.26 13.66 6.60
N ALA A 343 -19.32 12.34 6.61
CA ALA A 343 -20.52 11.62 7.02
C ALA A 343 -20.29 10.41 7.92
N ASN A 344 -21.18 10.19 8.88
CA ASN A 344 -21.16 8.99 9.72
C ASN A 344 -19.79 8.72 10.39
N ASN A 345 -19.01 9.76 10.71
CA ASN A 345 -17.76 9.61 11.45
C ASN A 345 -18.00 9.72 12.96
N ILE A 346 -17.19 9.04 13.77
CA ILE A 346 -17.04 9.35 15.19
C ILE A 346 -15.82 10.25 15.34
N ILE A 347 -16.04 11.47 15.85
CA ILE A 347 -15.01 12.49 16.03
C ILE A 347 -14.92 12.83 17.51
N VAL A 348 -13.84 12.40 18.16
CA VAL A 348 -13.62 12.61 19.59
C VAL A 348 -12.41 13.49 19.79
N GLY A 349 -12.50 14.48 20.69
CA GLY A 349 -11.34 15.27 21.06
C GLY A 349 -11.42 15.80 22.46
N THR A 350 -10.29 16.30 22.96
CA THR A 350 -10.15 16.75 24.36
C THR A 350 -10.06 18.27 24.50
N SER A 351 -9.77 18.99 23.42
CA SER A 351 -9.75 20.45 23.40
C SER A 351 -9.92 21.01 21.97
N GLY A 352 -10.11 22.33 21.83
CA GLY A 352 -10.22 22.98 20.52
C GLY A 352 -11.50 22.65 19.75
N LYS A 353 -11.54 22.98 18.45
CA LYS A 353 -12.64 22.58 17.58
C LYS A 353 -12.41 21.16 17.10
N LEU A 354 -13.43 20.31 17.09
CA LEU A 354 -13.32 18.94 16.56
C LEU A 354 -13.20 18.92 15.02
N LEU A 355 -13.84 19.90 14.39
CA LEU A 355 -13.82 20.08 12.94
C LEU A 355 -13.60 21.54 12.60
N ASN A 356 -12.69 21.82 11.67
CA ASN A 356 -12.38 23.19 11.24
C ASN A 356 -12.08 23.26 9.74
N MET A 357 -13.12 23.53 8.94
CA MET A 357 -12.96 23.79 7.51
C MET A 357 -12.67 25.26 7.25
N ALA A 358 -11.79 25.53 6.29
CA ALA A 358 -11.45 26.85 5.85
C ALA A 358 -12.68 27.53 5.22
N SER A 359 -12.84 28.83 5.49
CA SER A 359 -13.95 29.61 4.93
C SER A 359 -14.02 29.51 3.40
N GLY A 360 -15.22 29.33 2.87
CA GLY A 360 -15.46 29.10 1.43
C GLY A 360 -15.41 27.64 1.00
N SER A 361 -15.16 26.69 1.92
CA SER A 361 -15.28 25.26 1.62
C SER A 361 -16.75 24.85 1.44
N THR A 362 -17.03 24.05 0.42
CA THR A 362 -18.36 23.44 0.21
C THR A 362 -18.30 21.98 0.64
N VAL A 363 -18.77 21.72 1.86
CA VAL A 363 -18.76 20.38 2.48
C VAL A 363 -20.14 20.07 3.02
N ARG A 364 -20.66 18.89 2.69
CA ARG A 364 -21.89 18.35 3.24
C ARG A 364 -21.59 17.51 4.46
N TYR A 365 -22.35 17.71 5.54
CA TYR A 365 -22.20 16.99 6.80
C TYR A 365 -23.48 16.22 7.12
N GLU A 366 -23.36 14.96 7.54
CA GLU A 366 -24.52 14.18 8.02
C GLU A 366 -24.10 13.04 8.95
N GLY A 367 -24.95 12.68 9.90
CA GLY A 367 -24.79 11.43 10.68
C GLY A 367 -23.58 11.34 11.62
N ASN A 368 -22.70 12.35 11.65
CA ASN A 368 -21.50 12.33 12.46
C ASN A 368 -21.85 12.33 13.96
N ILE A 369 -21.05 11.65 14.76
CA ILE A 369 -21.07 11.77 16.22
C ILE A 369 -19.86 12.60 16.65
N THR A 370 -20.09 13.61 17.49
CA THR A 370 -19.02 14.42 18.09
C THR A 370 -19.04 14.31 19.61
N TRP A 371 -17.86 14.26 20.24
CA TRP A 371 -17.75 14.18 21.68
C TRP A 371 -16.47 14.80 22.24
N GLY A 372 -16.54 15.27 23.49
CA GLY A 372 -15.38 15.70 24.29
C GLY A 372 -14.88 17.14 24.06
N SER A 373 -15.22 17.79 22.93
CA SER A 373 -14.83 19.18 22.66
C SER A 373 -15.82 19.95 21.78
N SER A 374 -15.49 21.20 21.43
CA SER A 374 -16.33 22.10 20.65
C SER A 374 -16.61 21.58 19.24
N ASN A 375 -17.87 21.66 18.81
CA ASN A 375 -18.33 21.31 17.45
C ASN A 375 -18.65 22.56 16.61
N SER A 376 -18.16 23.74 16.99
CA SER A 376 -18.49 25.03 16.36
C SER A 376 -18.14 25.15 14.86
N GLY A 377 -17.49 24.15 14.26
CA GLY A 377 -17.20 24.07 12.82
C GLY A 377 -18.11 23.14 12.02
N ILE A 378 -19.07 22.45 12.66
CA ILE A 378 -20.02 21.57 11.98
C ILE A 378 -21.40 22.24 11.96
N PRO A 379 -22.04 22.42 10.78
CA PRO A 379 -23.39 22.97 10.69
C PRO A 379 -24.41 22.16 11.49
N ALA A 380 -25.45 22.84 12.01
CA ALA A 380 -26.57 22.19 12.67
C ALA A 380 -27.20 21.12 11.75
N GLY A 381 -27.50 19.94 12.31
CA GLY A 381 -28.00 18.78 11.56
C GLY A 381 -26.90 17.92 10.92
N GLY A 382 -25.65 18.40 10.86
CA GLY A 382 -24.51 17.63 10.35
C GLY A 382 -23.93 16.62 11.35
N HIS A 383 -24.28 16.75 12.63
CA HIS A 383 -23.80 15.89 13.71
C HIS A 383 -24.81 15.74 14.86
N ARG A 384 -24.57 14.73 15.69
CA ARG A 384 -25.12 14.56 17.03
C ARG A 384 -24.00 14.69 18.04
N GLN A 385 -24.12 15.57 19.02
CA GLN A 385 -23.16 15.66 20.12
C GLN A 385 -23.60 14.73 21.25
N VAL A 386 -23.01 13.55 21.32
CA VAL A 386 -23.37 12.49 22.27
C VAL A 386 -22.16 11.61 22.52
N ASP A 387 -22.01 11.09 23.75
CA ASP A 387 -20.95 10.15 24.07
C ASP A 387 -21.08 8.88 23.21
N PRO A 388 -20.11 8.56 22.33
CA PRO A 388 -20.12 7.35 21.52
C PRO A 388 -19.96 6.08 22.35
N LYS A 389 -19.69 6.17 23.66
CA LYS A 389 -19.43 5.04 24.56
C LYS A 389 -18.32 4.13 24.03
N LEU A 390 -17.21 4.72 23.61
CA LEU A 390 -16.06 3.95 23.19
C LEU A 390 -15.35 3.34 24.41
N VAL A 391 -14.97 2.07 24.31
CA VAL A 391 -14.20 1.36 25.32
C VAL A 391 -12.90 0.87 24.71
N ARG A 392 -11.78 1.14 25.37
CA ARG A 392 -10.47 0.68 24.93
C ARG A 392 -10.36 -0.83 25.11
N ASP A 393 -10.06 -1.54 24.02
CA ASP A 393 -9.83 -2.98 24.03
C ASP A 393 -8.39 -3.34 24.41
N ALA A 394 -8.09 -4.65 24.45
CA ALA A 394 -6.75 -5.16 24.80
C ALA A 394 -5.66 -4.86 23.75
N ASN A 395 -6.04 -4.35 22.57
CA ASN A 395 -5.15 -3.98 21.46
C ASN A 395 -5.02 -2.46 21.30
N ASP A 396 -5.44 -1.69 22.31
CA ASP A 396 -5.42 -0.23 22.34
C ASP A 396 -6.33 0.46 21.31
N LEU A 397 -7.34 -0.23 20.81
CA LEU A 397 -8.37 0.35 19.96
C LEU A 397 -9.58 0.74 20.80
N ASN A 398 -10.10 1.95 20.56
CA ASN A 398 -11.34 2.42 21.17
C ASN A 398 -12.53 1.92 20.34
N ARG A 399 -13.22 0.90 20.87
CA ARG A 399 -14.29 0.12 20.22
C ARG A 399 -15.67 0.56 20.66
N LEU A 400 -16.69 0.31 19.84
CA LEU A 400 -18.08 0.49 20.27
C LEU A 400 -18.42 -0.47 21.42
N SER A 401 -19.07 0.04 22.46
CA SER A 401 -19.64 -0.79 23.53
C SER A 401 -21.15 -1.00 23.35
N THR A 402 -21.69 -2.01 24.03
CA THR A 402 -23.12 -2.28 24.06
C THR A 402 -23.90 -1.03 24.49
N GLY A 403 -24.89 -0.64 23.68
CA GLY A 403 -25.70 0.55 23.92
C GLY A 403 -25.04 1.87 23.49
N SER A 404 -23.99 1.81 22.68
CA SER A 404 -23.46 2.98 21.97
C SER A 404 -24.53 3.59 21.06
N PRO A 405 -24.67 4.93 21.03
CA PRO A 405 -25.59 5.63 20.11
C PRO A 405 -25.11 5.61 18.64
N ALA A 406 -23.95 5.01 18.38
CA ALA A 406 -23.41 4.80 17.04
C ALA A 406 -24.01 3.56 16.36
N ILE A 407 -24.52 2.60 17.13
CA ILE A 407 -25.02 1.32 16.61
C ILE A 407 -26.28 1.53 15.76
N ASP A 408 -26.31 0.94 14.57
CA ASP A 408 -27.40 1.04 13.58
C ASP A 408 -27.85 2.50 13.36
N ALA A 409 -26.93 3.46 13.42
CA ALA A 409 -27.26 4.88 13.49
C ALA A 409 -26.78 5.70 12.29
N ALA A 410 -26.12 5.08 11.31
CA ALA A 410 -25.72 5.76 10.09
C ALA A 410 -26.93 6.29 9.30
N VAL A 411 -26.71 7.40 8.60
CA VAL A 411 -27.70 8.05 7.73
C VAL A 411 -27.16 8.15 6.31
N GLY A 412 -28.05 8.40 5.35
CA GLY A 412 -27.71 8.44 3.93
C GLY A 412 -27.43 7.05 3.35
N THR A 413 -27.02 7.02 2.08
CA THR A 413 -26.76 5.77 1.35
C THR A 413 -25.29 5.68 0.95
N TYR A 414 -24.60 4.68 1.49
CA TYR A 414 -23.18 4.43 1.27
C TYR A 414 -22.93 2.99 0.83
N SER A 415 -23.57 2.57 -0.26
CA SER A 415 -23.60 1.17 -0.73
C SER A 415 -22.23 0.57 -1.09
N TYR A 416 -21.19 1.40 -1.21
CA TYR A 416 -19.81 0.97 -1.42
C TYR A 416 -19.05 0.66 -0.12
N VAL A 417 -19.62 0.94 1.06
CA VAL A 417 -19.05 0.60 2.37
C VAL A 417 -19.62 -0.76 2.79
N THR A 418 -19.03 -1.83 2.26
CA THR A 418 -19.56 -3.21 2.41
C THR A 418 -18.77 -4.06 3.40
N THR A 419 -17.54 -3.67 3.71
CA THR A 419 -16.66 -4.37 4.65
C THR A 419 -16.31 -3.43 5.78
N ASP A 420 -16.25 -3.99 6.99
CA ASP A 420 -15.83 -3.26 8.16
C ASP A 420 -14.31 -3.01 8.17
N PHE A 421 -13.83 -2.14 9.06
CA PHE A 421 -12.38 -2.04 9.27
C PHE A 421 -11.79 -3.31 9.91
N ASP A 422 -12.62 -4.22 10.41
CA ASP A 422 -12.25 -5.54 10.90
C ASP A 422 -12.58 -6.67 9.91
N PRO A 423 -11.89 -6.77 8.76
CA PRO A 423 -12.13 -7.87 7.83
C PRO A 423 -11.91 -9.23 8.53
N PRO A 424 -12.77 -10.23 8.26
CA PRO A 424 -13.76 -10.28 7.17
C PRO A 424 -15.17 -9.80 7.54
N GLN A 425 -15.37 -9.09 8.66
CA GLN A 425 -16.70 -8.63 9.05
C GLN A 425 -17.31 -7.75 7.95
N ALA A 426 -18.52 -8.15 7.53
CA ALA A 426 -19.30 -7.38 6.57
C ALA A 426 -20.10 -6.29 7.28
N ARG A 427 -20.34 -5.20 6.58
CA ARG A 427 -21.29 -4.16 6.97
C ARG A 427 -22.63 -4.43 6.30
N SER A 428 -23.68 -4.67 7.09
CA SER A 428 -24.97 -5.13 6.58
C SER A 428 -26.12 -4.52 7.38
N GLY A 429 -27.30 -4.42 6.77
CA GLY A 429 -28.43 -3.75 7.41
C GLY A 429 -28.19 -2.25 7.52
N LYS A 430 -28.48 -1.68 8.70
CA LYS A 430 -28.23 -0.26 8.96
C LYS A 430 -26.85 -0.15 9.60
N LEU A 431 -25.97 0.63 9.00
CA LEU A 431 -24.56 0.63 9.42
C LEU A 431 -24.34 1.37 10.74
N ASP A 432 -23.28 0.99 11.45
CA ASP A 432 -22.79 1.73 12.60
C ASP A 432 -22.05 3.00 12.15
N VAL A 433 -22.15 4.07 12.95
CA VAL A 433 -21.36 5.30 12.77
C VAL A 433 -19.93 5.06 13.26
N GLY A 434 -18.93 5.52 12.51
CA GLY A 434 -17.52 5.29 12.82
C GLY A 434 -16.94 4.05 12.11
N ALA A 435 -15.67 3.77 12.38
CA ALA A 435 -14.90 2.72 11.70
C ALA A 435 -15.31 1.30 12.05
N ASP A 436 -15.82 1.10 13.26
CA ASP A 436 -16.16 -0.18 13.86
C ASP A 436 -17.66 -0.46 13.65
N GLU A 437 -17.96 -1.58 13.01
CA GLU A 437 -19.25 -2.25 13.11
C GLU A 437 -19.17 -3.18 14.33
N ILE A 438 -20.06 -3.03 15.30
CA ILE A 438 -19.94 -3.71 16.60
C ILE A 438 -19.76 -5.23 16.44
N GLY A 439 -18.79 -5.79 17.16
CA GLY A 439 -18.46 -7.22 17.11
C GLY A 439 -17.12 -7.55 16.43
N GLY A 440 -16.40 -6.54 15.95
CA GLY A 440 -15.06 -6.68 15.41
C GLY A 440 -14.01 -7.11 16.44
N SER A 441 -12.95 -7.79 15.96
CA SER A 441 -11.85 -8.28 16.79
C SER A 441 -10.46 -8.04 16.19
N ARG A 442 -10.33 -7.13 15.21
CA ARG A 442 -9.03 -6.87 14.59
C ARG A 442 -8.07 -6.25 15.60
N LYS A 443 -6.79 -6.55 15.41
CA LYS A 443 -5.69 -5.90 16.11
C LYS A 443 -4.86 -5.06 15.12
N PRO A 444 -4.18 -3.99 15.58
CA PRO A 444 -3.12 -3.37 14.81
C PRO A 444 -2.07 -4.41 14.41
N LEU A 445 -1.50 -4.28 13.22
CA LEU A 445 -0.43 -5.16 12.78
C LEU A 445 0.79 -4.99 13.68
N ASN A 446 1.46 -6.10 13.95
CA ASN A 446 2.75 -6.13 14.62
C ASN A 446 3.76 -6.91 13.76
N THR A 447 5.00 -7.03 14.24
CA THR A 447 6.11 -7.66 13.50
C THR A 447 5.93 -9.15 13.22
N THR A 448 4.99 -9.85 13.86
CA THR A 448 4.64 -11.24 13.50
C THR A 448 3.72 -11.33 12.29
N ASP A 449 3.00 -10.24 11.97
CA ASP A 449 2.01 -10.21 10.88
C ASP A 449 2.63 -9.81 9.53
N VAL A 450 3.86 -9.26 9.57
CA VAL A 450 4.57 -8.65 8.43
C VAL A 450 6.05 -9.07 8.36
N GLY A 451 6.71 -8.73 7.26
CA GLY A 451 8.14 -8.98 7.06
C GLY A 451 8.48 -10.44 6.77
N PRO A 452 9.78 -10.80 6.72
CA PRO A 452 10.23 -12.08 6.16
C PRO A 452 9.69 -13.34 6.83
N GLY A 453 9.39 -13.23 8.13
CA GLY A 453 8.86 -14.32 8.94
C GLY A 453 7.33 -14.45 8.93
N ALA A 454 6.60 -13.51 8.32
CA ALA A 454 5.14 -13.53 8.35
C ALA A 454 4.56 -14.78 7.64
N PRO A 455 3.39 -15.29 8.08
CA PRO A 455 2.70 -16.43 7.47
C PRO A 455 2.52 -16.29 5.95
#